data_AF-A0AAV4HN69-F1
#
_entry.id   AF-A0AAV4HN69-F1
#
_cell.length_a   1.000
_cell.length_b   1.000
_cell.length_c   1.000
_cell.angle_alpha   90.00
_cell.angle_beta   90.00
_cell.angle_gamma   90.00
#
_symmetry.space_group_name_H-M   'P 1'
#
loop_
_entity.id
_entity.type
_entity.pdbx_description
1 polymer ?
#
loop_
_entity_poly.entity_id
_entity_poly.type
_entity_poly.pdbx_seq_one_letter_code
_entity_poly.pdbx_strand_id
1 'polypeptide(L)'
;MSFRTPFYGQMFARERFETLYSTRLHVGAPDAEGKNKTEPFNMLITQFNVALHRTNMSQWMRIEMVLGFKGRFAPKQYYAAKPKKHIKSFGLVDSSTGYVCNILTYFGANTSYDP
;
A
#
# COMPACT_ATOMS: atom_id res chain seq x y z
N MET A 1 -0.48 38.26 7.40
CA MET A 1 -0.64 37.18 8.39
C MET A 1 -0.04 35.90 7.84
N SER A 2 1.10 35.44 8.38
CA SER A 2 1.71 34.17 7.97
C SER A 2 1.09 33.04 8.79
N PHE A 3 0.23 32.22 8.16
CA PHE A 3 -0.22 30.96 8.74
C PHE A 3 0.94 29.97 8.71
N ARG A 4 1.79 29.99 9.75
CA ARG A 4 2.79 28.94 9.96
C ARG A 4 2.07 27.68 10.44
N THR A 5 1.84 26.72 9.54
CA THR A 5 1.48 25.35 9.91
C THR A 5 2.63 24.80 10.76
N PRO A 6 2.45 24.56 12.08
CA PRO A 6 3.57 24.45 12.99
C PRO A 6 4.09 23.01 13.03
N PHE A 7 4.81 22.59 11.99
CA PHE A 7 5.89 21.58 12.06
C PHE A 7 6.47 21.27 10.66
N TYR A 8 5.62 21.13 9.65
CA TYR A 8 6.06 20.74 8.30
C TYR A 8 7.05 21.71 7.66
N GLY A 9 6.88 23.01 7.90
CA GLY A 9 7.77 24.05 7.37
C GLY A 9 9.20 24.02 7.94
N GLN A 10 9.44 23.30 9.04
CA GLN A 10 10.79 23.07 9.58
C GLN A 10 11.50 21.90 8.90
N MET A 11 10.75 20.97 8.31
CA MET A 11 11.30 19.78 7.63
C MET A 11 11.53 20.02 6.14
N PHE A 12 10.52 20.57 5.45
CA PHE A 12 10.59 20.82 4.01
C PHE A 12 9.87 22.12 3.64
N ALA A 13 10.44 22.86 2.69
CA ALA A 13 9.68 23.85 1.95
C ALA A 13 8.52 23.16 1.20
N ARG A 14 7.35 23.80 1.14
CA ARG A 14 6.14 23.26 0.52
C ARG A 14 6.38 22.78 -0.91
N GLU A 15 7.02 23.61 -1.72
CA GLU A 15 7.32 23.31 -3.14
C GLU A 15 8.20 22.05 -3.29
N ARG A 16 9.17 21.89 -2.39
CA ARG A 16 10.04 20.70 -2.38
C ARG A 16 9.24 19.44 -2.06
N PHE A 17 8.34 19.51 -1.07
CA PHE A 17 7.46 18.38 -0.73
C PHE A 17 6.55 18.01 -1.90
N GLU A 18 5.89 18.99 -2.53
CA GLU A 18 4.98 18.78 -3.66
C GLU A 18 5.72 18.15 -4.86
N THR A 19 6.94 18.63 -5.15
CA THR A 19 7.79 18.07 -6.21
C THR A 19 8.16 16.62 -5.93
N LEU A 20 8.64 16.33 -4.72
CA LEU A 20 9.04 14.97 -4.34
C LEU A 20 7.86 14.01 -4.41
N TYR A 21 6.76 14.36 -3.75
CA TYR A 21 5.57 13.53 -3.64
C TYR A 21 4.94 13.23 -5.00
N SER A 22 4.87 14.22 -5.88
CA SER A 22 4.12 14.10 -7.15
C SER A 22 4.94 13.51 -8.29
N THR A 23 6.28 13.62 -8.25
CA THR A 23 7.11 13.31 -9.45
C THR A 23 8.33 12.44 -9.19
N ARG A 24 8.81 12.32 -7.95
CA ARG A 24 10.08 11.65 -7.63
C ARG A 24 9.95 10.38 -6.81
N LEU A 25 8.78 10.10 -6.24
CA LEU A 25 8.53 8.85 -5.53
C LEU A 25 8.18 7.74 -6.54
N HIS A 26 9.13 6.85 -6.75
CA HIS A 26 8.98 5.66 -7.57
C HIS A 26 9.38 4.43 -6.74
N VAL A 27 8.63 3.36 -6.91
CA VAL A 27 8.96 2.05 -6.36
C VAL A 27 9.41 1.22 -7.55
N GLY A 28 10.67 0.79 -7.57
CA GLY A 28 11.30 0.13 -8.71
C GLY A 28 12.63 0.78 -9.12
N ALA A 29 13.45 0.03 -9.87
CA ALA A 29 14.68 0.58 -10.42
C ALA A 29 14.37 1.67 -11.48
N PRO A 30 15.23 2.69 -11.65
CA PRO A 30 15.02 3.77 -12.62
C PRO A 30 14.84 3.30 -14.07
N ASP A 31 15.38 2.12 -14.39
CA ASP A 31 15.42 1.46 -15.69
C ASP A 31 14.53 0.20 -15.75
N ALA A 32 13.62 0.00 -14.79
CA ALA A 32 12.72 -1.14 -14.78
C ALA A 32 11.79 -1.11 -16.01
N GLU A 33 12.02 -2.00 -16.99
CA GLU A 33 11.24 -2.12 -18.23
C GLU A 33 9.97 -2.99 -18.09
N GLY A 34 9.65 -3.43 -16.87
CA GLY A 34 8.51 -4.28 -16.59
C GLY A 34 7.19 -3.68 -17.09
N LYS A 35 6.56 -4.32 -18.09
CA LYS A 35 5.24 -3.92 -18.61
C LYS A 35 4.14 -4.05 -17.54
N ASN A 36 4.37 -4.86 -16.51
CA ASN A 36 3.42 -5.08 -15.44
C ASN A 36 3.54 -3.99 -14.36
N LYS A 37 2.69 -2.96 -14.46
CA LYS A 37 2.68 -1.81 -13.55
C LYS A 37 2.39 -2.14 -12.08
N THR A 38 2.02 -3.37 -11.73
CA THR A 38 1.81 -3.81 -10.34
C THR A 38 3.02 -4.52 -9.73
N GLU A 39 3.99 -4.93 -10.54
CA GLU A 39 5.17 -5.68 -10.10
C GLU A 39 6.00 -4.92 -9.05
N PRO A 40 6.30 -3.61 -9.21
CA PRO A 40 7.06 -2.92 -8.19
C PRO A 40 6.31 -2.79 -6.86
N PHE A 41 4.98 -2.73 -6.92
CA PHE A 41 4.15 -2.73 -5.71
C PHE A 41 4.23 -4.08 -5.00
N ASN A 42 4.24 -5.19 -5.73
CA ASN A 42 4.41 -6.52 -5.15
C ASN A 42 5.78 -6.68 -4.50
N MET A 43 6.86 -6.19 -5.13
CA MET A 43 8.20 -6.21 -4.52
C MET A 43 8.23 -5.48 -3.17
N LEU A 44 7.58 -4.31 -3.09
CA LEU A 44 7.49 -3.56 -1.84
C LEU A 44 6.71 -4.32 -0.77
N ILE A 45 5.60 -4.97 -1.13
CA ILE A 45 4.82 -5.79 -0.21
C ILE A 45 5.63 -7.00 0.28
N THR A 46 6.41 -7.65 -0.60
CA THR A 46 7.30 -8.74 -0.19
C THR A 46 8.34 -8.27 0.82
N GLN A 47 9.00 -7.13 0.57
CA GLN A 47 9.96 -6.55 1.52
C GLN A 47 9.31 -6.15 2.84
N PHE A 48 8.11 -5.58 2.80
CA PHE A 48 7.31 -5.26 3.98
C PHE A 48 7.01 -6.52 4.80
N ASN A 49 6.55 -7.58 4.14
CA ASN A 49 6.21 -8.85 4.77
C ASN A 49 7.43 -9.50 5.43
N VAL A 50 8.62 -9.41 4.81
CA VAL A 50 9.87 -9.89 5.42
C VAL A 50 10.25 -9.06 6.65
N ALA A 51 10.22 -7.74 6.53
CA ALA A 51 10.66 -6.83 7.60
C ALA A 51 9.75 -6.87 8.83
N LEU A 52 8.45 -7.15 8.62
CA LEU A 52 7.44 -7.17 9.66
C LEU A 52 6.91 -8.58 9.96
N HIS A 53 7.62 -9.61 9.49
CA HIS A 53 7.29 -10.97 9.84
C HIS A 53 7.57 -11.20 11.33
N ARG A 54 6.52 -11.51 12.09
CA ARG A 54 6.64 -11.86 13.50
C ARG A 54 6.34 -13.35 13.68
N THR A 55 7.30 -14.07 14.25
CA THR A 55 7.23 -15.53 14.43
C THR A 55 6.41 -15.96 15.65
N ASN A 56 6.30 -15.10 16.66
CA ASN A 56 5.59 -15.40 17.91
C ASN A 56 4.25 -14.67 17.96
N MET A 57 3.26 -15.22 17.25
CA MET A 57 1.88 -14.78 17.31
C MET A 57 1.07 -15.67 18.23
N SER A 58 0.21 -15.06 19.04
CA SER A 58 -0.64 -15.82 19.97
C SER A 58 -1.91 -16.35 19.30
N GLN A 59 -2.48 -15.59 18.36
CA GLN A 59 -3.73 -15.91 17.68
C GLN A 59 -3.78 -15.33 16.26
N TRP A 60 -4.27 -16.09 15.30
CA TRP A 60 -4.30 -15.70 13.89
C TRP A 60 -5.69 -15.25 13.47
N MET A 61 -5.78 -14.06 12.86
CA MET A 61 -7.01 -13.55 12.25
C MET A 61 -6.73 -13.09 10.82
N ARG A 62 -7.61 -13.48 9.90
CA ARG A 62 -7.60 -12.94 8.53
C ARG A 62 -8.60 -11.80 8.42
N ILE A 63 -8.16 -10.69 7.86
CA ILE A 63 -9.02 -9.52 7.64
C ILE A 63 -9.00 -9.11 6.17
N GLU A 64 -10.13 -8.61 5.70
CA GLU A 64 -10.22 -7.90 4.43
C GLU A 64 -10.00 -6.41 4.66
N MET A 65 -9.07 -5.82 3.90
CA MET A 65 -8.75 -4.41 3.92
C MET A 65 -9.09 -3.78 2.57
N VAL A 66 -9.60 -2.54 2.61
CA VAL A 66 -9.99 -1.81 1.41
C VAL A 66 -9.43 -0.39 1.46
N LEU A 67 -8.69 -0.02 0.41
CA LEU A 67 -8.11 1.29 0.23
C LEU A 67 -8.88 2.07 -0.85
N GLY A 68 -9.42 3.23 -0.47
CA GLY A 68 -10.13 4.10 -1.39
C GLY A 68 -9.17 4.79 -2.36
N PHE A 69 -9.35 4.57 -3.66
CA PHE A 69 -8.55 5.22 -4.70
C PHE A 69 -9.39 5.63 -5.91
N LYS A 70 -9.43 6.95 -6.19
CA LYS A 70 -10.18 7.51 -7.32
C LYS A 70 -9.44 7.39 -8.66
N GLY A 71 -8.11 7.33 -8.66
CA GLY A 71 -7.30 7.29 -9.87
C GLY A 71 -7.49 6.01 -10.72
N ARG A 72 -6.88 5.98 -11.90
CA ARG A 72 -6.95 4.82 -12.80
C ARG A 72 -6.05 3.71 -12.29
N PHE A 73 -6.66 2.68 -11.73
CA PHE A 73 -6.00 1.44 -11.31
C PHE A 73 -6.92 0.30 -11.74
N ALA A 74 -6.44 -0.54 -12.67
CA ALA A 74 -7.27 -1.54 -13.32
C ALA A 74 -7.89 -2.56 -12.35
N PRO A 75 -7.16 -3.09 -11.34
CA PRO A 75 -7.71 -4.14 -10.48
C PRO A 75 -8.59 -3.65 -9.32
N LYS A 76 -9.11 -2.42 -9.35
CA LYS A 76 -10.06 -1.95 -8.32
C LYS A 76 -11.37 -2.75 -8.37
N GLN A 77 -11.82 -3.21 -7.20
CA GLN A 77 -13.03 -4.01 -7.04
C GLN A 77 -14.15 -3.20 -6.41
N TYR A 78 -15.40 -3.53 -6.76
CA TYR A 78 -16.56 -3.03 -6.05
C TYR A 78 -16.76 -3.86 -4.78
N TYR A 79 -17.01 -3.19 -3.65
CA TYR A 79 -17.33 -3.83 -2.38
C TYR A 79 -18.70 -3.33 -1.91
N ALA A 80 -19.69 -4.21 -1.85
CA ALA A 80 -21.09 -3.82 -1.65
C ALA A 80 -21.31 -3.01 -0.36
N ALA A 81 -20.62 -3.37 0.73
CA ALA A 81 -20.75 -2.65 2.00
C ALA A 81 -20.08 -1.27 2.01
N LYS A 82 -19.25 -0.92 1.02
CA LYS A 82 -18.68 0.44 0.86
C LYS A 82 -18.82 0.88 -0.60
N PRO A 83 -19.82 1.72 -0.96
CA PRO A 83 -20.32 1.90 -2.32
C PRO A 83 -19.40 2.71 -3.26
N LYS A 84 -18.14 2.29 -3.40
CA LYS A 84 -17.10 2.82 -4.28
C LYS A 84 -16.19 1.65 -4.71
N LYS A 85 -15.43 1.84 -5.79
CA LYS A 85 -14.37 0.89 -6.17
C LYS A 85 -13.12 1.14 -5.33
N HIS A 86 -12.53 0.08 -4.79
CA HIS A 86 -11.38 0.13 -3.89
C HIS A 86 -10.27 -0.80 -4.36
N ILE A 87 -9.05 -0.53 -3.91
CA ILE A 87 -7.97 -1.52 -3.95
C ILE A 87 -8.21 -2.45 -2.78
N LYS A 88 -8.28 -3.76 -3.04
CA LYS A 88 -8.56 -4.78 -2.03
C LYS A 88 -7.25 -5.47 -1.63
N SER A 89 -7.08 -5.72 -0.35
CA SER A 89 -5.99 -6.53 0.18
C SER A 89 -6.49 -7.40 1.34
N PHE A 90 -5.73 -8.44 1.63
CA PHE A 90 -5.96 -9.33 2.76
C PHE A 90 -4.80 -9.18 3.73
N GLY A 91 -5.12 -9.06 5.01
CA GLY A 91 -4.16 -9.00 6.09
C GLY A 91 -4.22 -10.27 6.93
N LEU A 92 -3.05 -10.78 7.31
CA LEU A 92 -2.90 -11.74 8.39
C LEU A 92 -2.45 -10.98 9.63
N VAL A 93 -3.24 -11.05 10.70
CA VAL A 93 -3.11 -10.17 11.85
C VAL A 93 -3.15 -10.97 13.15
N ASP A 94 -2.37 -10.54 14.14
CA ASP A 94 -2.51 -11.03 15.51
C ASP A 94 -3.77 -10.41 16.14
N SER A 95 -4.80 -11.21 16.41
CA SER A 95 -6.06 -10.70 16.96
C SER A 95 -5.91 -10.09 18.35
N SER A 96 -4.88 -10.45 19.11
CA SER A 96 -4.65 -9.92 20.46
C SER A 96 -4.01 -8.53 20.44
N THR A 97 -3.17 -8.23 19.45
CA THR A 97 -2.41 -6.98 19.38
C THR A 97 -2.80 -6.07 18.21
N GLY A 98 -3.53 -6.59 17.23
CA GLY A 98 -3.82 -5.92 15.97
C GLY A 98 -2.61 -5.82 15.03
N TYR A 99 -1.50 -6.50 15.33
CA TYR A 99 -0.28 -6.41 14.53
C TYR A 99 -0.42 -7.15 13.20
N VAL A 100 -0.13 -6.47 12.09
CA VAL A 100 -0.22 -7.03 10.72
C VAL A 100 1.08 -7.74 10.36
N CYS A 101 1.01 -9.05 10.19
CA CYS A 101 2.18 -9.90 9.92
C CYS A 101 2.38 -10.21 8.44
N ASN A 102 1.32 -10.12 7.65
CA ASN A 102 1.39 -10.37 6.22
C ASN A 102 0.28 -9.59 5.52
N ILE A 103 0.60 -9.06 4.35
CA ILE A 103 -0.34 -8.38 3.45
C ILE A 103 -0.25 -9.05 2.08
N LEU A 104 -1.41 -9.34 1.51
CA LEU A 104 -1.57 -9.78 0.14
C LEU A 104 -2.51 -8.84 -0.61
N THR A 105 -2.05 -8.22 -1.69
CA THR A 105 -2.88 -7.35 -2.52
C THR A 105 -3.66 -8.18 -3.53
N TYR A 106 -4.95 -7.91 -3.68
CA TYR A 106 -5.82 -8.63 -4.60
C TYR A 106 -5.90 -7.92 -5.95
N PHE A 107 -5.48 -8.61 -7.02
CA PHE A 107 -5.44 -8.08 -8.39
C PHE A 107 -6.60 -8.55 -9.29
N GLY A 108 -7.68 -9.09 -8.70
CA GLY A 108 -8.81 -9.63 -9.46
C GLY A 108 -8.54 -11.05 -9.98
N ALA A 109 -9.15 -11.42 -11.11
CA ALA A 109 -8.98 -12.74 -11.75
C ALA A 109 -7.59 -12.94 -12.39
N ASN A 110 -6.81 -11.87 -12.54
CA ASN A 110 -5.46 -11.94 -13.05
C ASN A 110 -4.49 -12.15 -11.88
N THR A 111 -4.57 -13.33 -11.26
CA THR A 111 -3.68 -13.74 -10.17
C THR A 111 -2.42 -14.38 -10.75
N SER A 112 -1.76 -13.77 -11.74
CA SER A 112 -0.46 -14.25 -12.25
C SER A 112 0.67 -14.25 -11.19
N TYR A 113 0.31 -14.06 -9.93
CA TYR A 113 1.10 -14.32 -8.74
C TYR A 113 0.60 -15.64 -8.14
N ASP A 114 1.34 -16.71 -8.42
CA ASP A 114 1.28 -17.96 -7.65
C ASP A 114 2.27 -17.79 -6.49
N PRO A 115 1.80 -17.63 -5.24
CA PRO A 115 2.63 -17.28 -4.09
C PRO A 115 3.70 -18.31 -3.72
#